data_AF-A0A7L3MC80-F1
#
_entry.id   AF-A0A7L3MC80-F1
#
_cell.length_a   1.000
_cell.length_b   1.000
_cell.length_c   1.000
_cell.angle_alpha   90.00
_cell.angle_beta   90.00
_cell.angle_gamma   90.00
#
_symmetry.space_group_name_H-M   'P 1'
#
loop_
_entity.id
_entity.type
_entity.pdbx_description
1 polymer ?
#
loop_
_entity_poly.entity_id
_entity_poly.type
_entity_poly.pdbx_seq_one_letter_code
_entity_poly.pdbx_strand_id
1 'polypeptide(L)'
;DNSQELFAFEWENPKTRRKTQLSWKVLSQGFKNSQTIFGNQLARELQIWKRQEPKGVILQYVDDILIVARTRDDCIQLNVSLLNSLRLSGYRVSKYKAQIAKEAVLYLGLEI
;
A
#
# COMPACT_ATOMS: atom_id res chain seq x y z
N ASP A 1 17.60 13.47 9.96
CA ASP A 1 16.92 13.72 11.24
C ASP A 1 16.43 12.45 11.89
N ASN A 2 16.79 12.27 13.17
CA ASN A 2 16.51 11.06 13.95
C ASN A 2 15.09 11.14 14.57
N SER A 3 14.05 10.96 13.74
CA SER A 3 12.65 11.08 14.19
C SER A 3 12.15 9.89 15.03
N GLN A 4 12.96 8.85 15.23
CA GLN A 4 12.58 7.64 15.98
C GLN A 4 12.23 7.95 17.44
N GLU A 5 12.89 8.92 18.04
CA GLU A 5 12.66 9.33 19.44
C GLU A 5 11.26 9.92 19.65
N LEU A 6 10.67 10.51 18.61
CA LEU A 6 9.30 11.05 18.66
C LEU A 6 8.23 9.97 18.79
N PHE A 7 8.58 8.73 18.48
CA PHE A 7 7.67 7.58 18.46
C PHE A 7 8.02 6.55 19.53
N ALA A 8 8.66 6.99 20.62
CA ALA A 8 8.95 6.13 21.77
C ALA A 8 7.71 5.87 22.63
N PHE A 9 7.60 4.67 23.19
CA PHE A 9 6.57 4.27 24.15
C PHE A 9 7.15 3.36 25.22
N GLU A 10 6.55 3.37 26.41
CA GLU A 10 6.93 2.46 27.50
C GLU A 10 6.17 1.14 27.39
N TRP A 11 6.86 0.04 27.68
CA TRP A 11 6.27 -1.27 27.86
C TRP A 11 6.74 -1.87 29.18
N GLU A 12 5.78 -2.39 29.96
CA GLU A 12 6.06 -3.11 31.20
C GLU A 12 5.85 -4.61 30.98
N ASN A 13 6.86 -5.41 31.36
CA ASN A 13 6.74 -6.85 31.29
C ASN A 13 5.72 -7.35 32.34
N PRO A 14 4.63 -8.04 31.93
CA PRO A 14 3.58 -8.44 32.86
C PRO A 14 4.02 -9.48 33.90
N LYS A 15 5.11 -10.22 33.64
CA LYS A 15 5.67 -11.22 34.57
C LYS A 15 6.71 -10.63 35.50
N THR A 16 7.64 -9.83 34.98
CA THR A 16 8.80 -9.33 35.74
C THR A 16 8.63 -7.91 36.26
N ARG A 17 7.56 -7.21 35.87
CA ARG A 17 7.30 -5.79 36.20
C ARG A 17 8.39 -4.81 35.74
N ARG A 18 9.32 -5.26 34.90
CA ARG A 18 10.39 -4.43 34.36
C ARG A 18 9.84 -3.52 33.26
N LYS A 19 10.08 -2.22 33.38
CA LYS A 19 9.78 -1.22 32.35
C LYS A 19 10.93 -1.11 31.35
N THR A 20 10.59 -0.95 30.08
CA THR A 20 11.52 -0.67 28.98
C THR A 20 10.90 0.34 28.02
N GLN A 21 11.73 1.11 27.35
CA GLN A 21 11.29 2.03 26.30
C GLN A 21 11.59 1.40 24.94
N LEU A 22 10.59 1.41 24.07
CA LEU A 22 10.67 0.94 22.70
C LEU A 22 10.32 2.09 21.76
N SER A 23 10.80 2.05 20.52
CA SER A 23 10.44 3.02 19.49
C SER A 23 10.14 2.32 18.16
N TRP A 24 9.35 2.98 17.33
CA TRP A 24 9.00 2.46 16.00
C TRP A 24 10.15 2.72 15.00
N LYS A 25 10.58 1.66 14.28
CA LYS A 25 11.55 1.76 13.17
C LYS A 25 10.91 2.02 11.82
N VAL A 26 9.60 1.82 11.73
CA VAL A 26 8.78 2.06 10.55
C VAL A 26 7.75 3.13 10.85
N LEU A 27 7.13 3.66 9.82
CA LEU A 27 6.06 4.64 9.94
C LEU A 27 4.95 4.10 10.86
N SER A 28 4.74 4.77 11.99
CA SER A 28 3.84 4.29 13.03
C SER A 28 2.37 4.42 12.60
N GLN A 29 1.58 3.42 12.95
CA GLN A 29 0.13 3.49 12.79
C GLN A 29 -0.43 4.50 13.79
N GLY A 30 -1.34 5.37 13.33
CA GLY A 30 -1.92 6.44 14.16
C GLY A 30 -1.18 7.78 14.09
N PHE A 31 -0.01 7.87 13.44
CA PHE A 31 0.57 9.16 13.12
C PHE A 31 -0.20 9.83 11.97
N LYS A 32 -0.63 11.08 12.19
CA LYS A 32 -1.53 11.82 11.29
C LYS A 32 -1.07 11.90 9.85
N ASN A 33 0.25 11.95 9.61
CA ASN A 33 0.80 12.07 8.26
C ASN A 33 1.18 10.71 7.66
N SER A 34 0.98 9.59 8.37
CA SER A 34 1.41 8.28 7.89
C SER A 34 0.76 7.91 6.56
N GLN A 35 -0.56 8.14 6.45
CA GLN A 35 -1.31 7.89 5.21
C GLN A 35 -0.77 8.73 4.05
N THR A 36 -0.54 10.02 4.26
CA THR A 36 -0.02 10.92 3.23
C THR A 36 1.39 10.54 2.79
N ILE A 37 2.28 10.20 3.73
CA ILE A 37 3.66 9.80 3.43
C ILE A 37 3.66 8.51 2.61
N PHE A 38 2.91 7.49 3.05
CA PHE A 38 2.82 6.22 2.34
C PHE A 38 2.18 6.39 0.96
N GLY A 39 1.03 7.07 0.89
CA GLY A 39 0.30 7.29 -0.35
C GLY A 39 1.16 8.03 -1.39
N ASN A 40 1.92 9.05 -0.98
CA ASN A 40 2.83 9.77 -1.86
C ASN A 40 3.99 8.92 -2.37
N GLN A 41 4.57 8.06 -1.52
CA GLN A 41 5.64 7.16 -1.93
C GLN A 41 5.13 6.13 -2.95
N LEU A 42 3.99 5.49 -2.65
CA LEU A 42 3.37 4.53 -3.57
C LEU A 42 2.96 5.21 -4.89
N ALA A 43 2.43 6.44 -4.85
CA ALA A 43 2.06 7.18 -6.04
C ALA A 43 3.23 7.42 -6.98
N ARG A 44 4.42 7.74 -6.46
CA ARG A 44 5.63 7.93 -7.27
C ARG A 44 6.02 6.64 -7.98
N GLU A 45 5.92 5.51 -7.30
CA GLU A 45 6.25 4.21 -7.87
C GLU A 45 5.23 3.78 -8.93
N LEU A 46 3.94 3.98 -8.67
CA LEU A 46 2.88 3.73 -9.64
C LEU A 46 3.02 4.64 -10.87
N GLN A 47 3.48 5.88 -10.72
CA GLN A 47 3.78 6.76 -11.86
C GLN A 47 4.94 6.23 -12.71
N ILE A 48 5.99 5.68 -12.09
CA ILE A 48 7.11 5.05 -12.82
C ILE A 48 6.60 3.84 -13.59
N TRP A 49 5.86 2.95 -12.93
CA TRP A 49 5.25 1.78 -13.55
C TRP A 49 4.31 2.18 -14.71
N LYS A 50 3.45 3.19 -14.50
CA LYS A 50 2.48 3.64 -15.50
C LYS A 50 3.12 4.19 -16.77
N ARG A 51 4.33 4.78 -16.68
CA ARG A 51 5.09 5.21 -17.87
C ARG A 51 5.58 4.03 -18.71
N GLN A 52 5.84 2.88 -18.09
CA GLN A 52 6.25 1.66 -18.78
C GLN A 52 5.03 0.90 -19.34
N GLU A 53 3.88 1.03 -18.69
CA GLU A 53 2.62 0.37 -19.04
C GLU A 53 1.53 1.39 -19.41
N PRO A 54 1.58 2.01 -20.61
CA PRO A 54 0.65 3.07 -20.98
C PRO A 54 -0.79 2.56 -21.15
N LYS A 55 -1.00 1.25 -21.27
CA LYS A 55 -2.33 0.63 -21.39
C LYS A 55 -3.15 0.78 -20.11
N GLY A 56 -4.46 1.00 -20.25
CA GLY A 56 -5.40 1.08 -19.13
C GLY A 56 -5.30 2.37 -18.30
N VAL A 57 -6.07 2.42 -17.22
CA VAL A 57 -6.12 3.53 -16.25
C VAL A 57 -5.82 2.96 -14.87
N ILE A 58 -5.09 3.72 -14.04
CA ILE A 58 -4.84 3.40 -12.65
C ILE A 58 -5.37 4.52 -11.76
N LEU A 59 -6.04 4.15 -10.67
CA LEU A 59 -6.51 5.04 -9.63
C LEU A 59 -5.97 4.55 -8.28
N GLN A 60 -5.50 5.47 -7.45
CA GLN A 60 -4.91 5.16 -6.15
C GLN A 60 -5.53 6.06 -5.08
N TYR A 61 -5.88 5.47 -3.94
CA TYR A 61 -6.22 6.16 -2.70
C TYR A 61 -5.45 5.54 -1.55
N VAL A 62 -4.44 6.25 -1.04
CA VAL A 62 -3.52 5.75 0.00
C VAL A 62 -2.95 4.38 -0.39
N ASP A 63 -3.47 3.28 0.16
CA ASP A 63 -3.09 1.88 -0.09
C ASP A 63 -4.05 1.09 -1.00
N ASP A 64 -5.21 1.66 -1.37
CA ASP A 64 -6.18 1.05 -2.29
C ASP A 64 -5.87 1.42 -3.75
N ILE A 65 -5.68 0.40 -4.59
CA ILE A 65 -5.36 0.54 -6.01
C ILE A 65 -6.49 -0.07 -6.87
N LEU A 66 -6.92 0.66 -7.89
CA LEU A 66 -7.80 0.18 -8.95
C LEU A 66 -7.08 0.30 -10.30
N ILE A 67 -7.11 -0.79 -11.08
CA ILE A 67 -6.69 -0.78 -12.49
C ILE A 67 -7.90 -1.12 -13.36
N VAL A 68 -8.08 -0.35 -14.43
CA VAL A 68 -9.12 -0.55 -15.43
C VAL A 68 -8.48 -0.70 -16.82
N ALA A 69 -8.97 -1.66 -17.60
CA ALA A 69 -8.55 -1.86 -18.99
C ALA A 69 -9.77 -2.13 -19.88
N ARG A 70 -9.61 -1.93 -21.19
CA ARG A 70 -10.70 -2.13 -22.16
C ARG A 70 -11.06 -3.59 -22.41
N THR A 71 -10.08 -4.48 -22.26
CA THR A 71 -10.25 -5.91 -22.49
C THR A 71 -9.84 -6.69 -21.25
N ARG A 72 -10.41 -7.89 -21.09
CA ARG A 72 -10.05 -8.80 -20.00
C ARG A 72 -8.58 -9.19 -20.05
N ASP A 73 -8.05 -9.44 -21.25
CA ASP A 73 -6.66 -9.84 -21.45
C ASP A 73 -5.68 -8.73 -21.09
N ASP A 74 -5.94 -7.48 -21.52
CA ASP A 74 -5.14 -6.33 -21.09
C ASP A 74 -5.24 -6.14 -19.57
N CYS A 75 -6.42 -6.35 -18.97
CA CYS A 75 -6.59 -6.26 -17.51
C CYS A 75 -5.74 -7.30 -16.77
N ILE A 76 -5.70 -8.54 -17.26
CA ILE A 76 -4.87 -9.61 -16.67
C ILE A 76 -3.38 -9.27 -16.83
N GLN A 77 -2.95 -8.84 -18.00
CA GLN A 77 -1.55 -8.45 -18.25
C GLN A 77 -1.10 -7.30 -17.33
N LEU A 78 -1.93 -6.26 -17.20
CA LEU A 78 -1.66 -5.13 -16.32
C LEU A 78 -1.62 -5.56 -14.84
N ASN A 79 -2.53 -6.42 -14.41
CA ASN A 79 -2.51 -6.96 -13.04
C ASN A 79 -1.21 -7.73 -12.75
N VAL A 80 -0.77 -8.60 -13.66
CA VAL A 80 0.48 -9.37 -13.50
C VAL A 80 1.69 -8.43 -13.45
N SER A 81 1.76 -7.45 -14.36
CA SER A 81 2.83 -6.45 -14.39
C SER A 81 2.87 -5.63 -13.10
N LEU A 82 1.73 -5.10 -12.65
CA LEU A 82 1.63 -4.33 -11.41
C LEU A 82 2.07 -5.17 -10.20
N LEU A 83 1.52 -6.38 -10.03
CA LEU A 83 1.82 -7.22 -8.87
C LEU A 83 3.30 -7.59 -8.79
N ASN A 84 3.96 -7.79 -9.92
CA ASN A 84 5.40 -8.00 -9.96
C ASN A 84 6.18 -6.74 -9.56
N SER A 85 5.79 -5.57 -10.07
CA SER A 85 6.40 -4.30 -9.71
C SER A 85 6.26 -4.00 -8.22
N LEU A 86 5.05 -4.13 -7.66
CA LEU A 86 4.79 -3.93 -6.23
C LEU A 86 5.62 -4.87 -5.36
N ARG A 87 5.74 -6.15 -5.75
CA ARG A 87 6.56 -7.13 -5.04
C ARG A 87 8.05 -6.76 -5.06
N LEU A 88 8.58 -6.33 -6.21
CA LEU A 88 9.97 -5.91 -6.34
C LEU A 88 10.28 -4.68 -5.47
N SER A 89 9.33 -3.76 -5.35
CA SER A 89 9.42 -2.62 -4.44
C SER A 89 9.15 -2.94 -2.96
N GLY A 90 8.84 -4.19 -2.62
CA GLY A 90 8.65 -4.65 -1.24
C GLY A 90 7.24 -4.48 -0.68
N TYR A 91 6.26 -4.06 -1.49
CA TYR A 91 4.86 -4.00 -1.07
C TYR A 91 4.22 -5.39 -1.06
N ARG A 92 3.20 -5.53 -0.22
CA ARG A 92 2.39 -6.75 -0.12
C ARG A 92 0.95 -6.40 -0.43
N VAL A 93 0.34 -7.21 -1.29
CA VAL A 93 -1.09 -7.09 -1.64
C VAL A 93 -1.87 -8.19 -0.96
N SER A 94 -3.03 -7.87 -0.40
CA SER A 94 -3.89 -8.84 0.25
C SER A 94 -4.57 -9.75 -0.77
N LYS A 95 -4.18 -11.02 -0.82
CA LYS A 95 -4.78 -12.04 -1.71
C LYS A 95 -6.28 -12.20 -1.48
N TYR A 96 -6.74 -12.14 -0.23
CA TYR A 96 -8.14 -12.34 0.13
C TYR A 96 -9.04 -11.17 -0.30
N LYS A 97 -8.49 -9.96 -0.36
CA LYS A 97 -9.24 -8.75 -0.74
C LYS A 97 -9.09 -8.38 -2.22
N ALA A 98 -8.17 -9.03 -2.94
CA ALA A 98 -7.91 -8.73 -4.34
C ALA A 98 -9.09 -9.10 -5.24
N GLN A 99 -9.49 -8.17 -6.12
CA GLN A 99 -10.55 -8.36 -7.12
C GLN A 99 -9.93 -8.31 -8.52
N ILE A 100 -9.57 -9.47 -9.07
CA ILE A 100 -8.76 -9.57 -10.30
C ILE A 100 -9.66 -9.83 -11.51
N ALA A 101 -9.49 -9.02 -12.57
CA ALA A 101 -10.13 -9.19 -13.87
C ALA A 101 -11.66 -9.42 -13.81
N LYS A 102 -12.34 -8.65 -12.96
CA LYS A 102 -13.80 -8.62 -12.84
C LYS A 102 -14.38 -7.45 -13.63
N GLU A 103 -15.61 -7.61 -14.09
CA GLU A 103 -16.36 -6.56 -14.78
C GLU A 103 -16.94 -5.53 -13.82
N ALA A 104 -17.30 -5.96 -12.60
CA ALA A 104 -17.73 -5.11 -11.50
C ALA A 104 -16.84 -5.34 -10.27
N VAL A 105 -16.42 -4.25 -9.62
CA VAL A 105 -15.58 -4.30 -8.42
C VAL A 105 -16.03 -3.30 -7.37
N LEU A 106 -15.81 -3.63 -6.09
CA LEU A 106 -15.99 -2.68 -5.00
C LEU A 106 -14.69 -1.91 -4.76
N TYR A 107 -14.70 -0.59 -4.97
CA TYR A 107 -13.56 0.30 -4.72
C TYR A 107 -13.99 1.47 -3.84
N LEU A 108 -13.34 1.63 -2.68
CA LEU A 108 -13.68 2.67 -1.67
C LEU A 108 -15.17 2.69 -1.26
N GLY A 109 -15.81 1.51 -1.26
CA GLY A 109 -17.24 1.36 -0.93
C GLY A 109 -18.21 1.66 -2.08
N LEU A 110 -17.70 1.94 -3.28
CA LEU A 110 -18.49 2.15 -4.49
C LEU A 110 -18.33 0.96 -5.45
N GLU A 111 -19.43 0.50 -6.02
CA GLU A 111 -19.40 -0.45 -7.12
C GLU A 111 -19.07 0.31 -8.43
N ILE A 112 -18.05 -0.16 -9.12
CA ILE A 112 -17.55 0.37 -10.40
C ILE A 112 -17.64 -0.72 -11.46
#